data_AF-A0A7X3ZXK4-F1
#
_entry.id   AF-A0A7X3ZXK4-F1
#
_cell.length_a   1.000
_cell.length_b   1.000
_cell.length_c   1.000
_cell.angle_alpha   90.00
_cell.angle_beta   90.00
_cell.angle_gamma   90.00
#
_symmetry.space_group_name_H-M   'P 1'
#
loop_
_entity.id
_entity.type
_entity.pdbx_description
1 polymer ?
#
loop_
_entity_poly.entity_id
_entity_poly.type
_entity_poly.pdbx_seq_one_letter_code
_entity_poly.pdbx_strand_id
1 'polypeptide(L)'
;MLRDQTEPGVKAEDVAIEVLPGLFEDKLSRVSFLLELVGMGYVNEDFDPAESELVRRIAHVFGFHENGTIEAIEKWVQDELALMKEAKNLMEG
;
A
#
# COMPACT_ATOMS: atom_id res chain seq x y z
N MET A 1 17.53 2.02 -11.23
CA MET A 1 17.01 2.32 -9.88
C MET A 1 16.28 1.13 -9.24
N LEU A 2 15.23 0.55 -9.84
CA LEU A 2 14.62 -0.71 -9.34
C LEU A 2 15.34 -1.99 -9.83
N ARG A 3 15.76 -2.01 -11.10
CA ARG A 3 16.52 -3.13 -11.70
C ARG A 3 17.86 -3.42 -11.03
N ASP A 4 18.47 -2.39 -10.43
CA ASP A 4 19.75 -2.49 -9.75
C ASP A 4 19.61 -3.07 -8.33
N GLN A 5 18.38 -3.27 -7.86
CA GLN A 5 18.02 -3.84 -6.55
C GLN A 5 17.52 -5.29 -6.66
N THR A 6 17.62 -5.90 -7.84
CA THR A 6 17.18 -7.28 -8.09
C THR A 6 18.36 -8.19 -8.43
N GLU A 7 18.29 -9.47 -8.04
CA GLU A 7 19.29 -10.49 -8.38
C GLU A 7 19.57 -10.57 -9.89
N PRO A 8 20.82 -10.80 -10.32
CA PRO A 8 21.16 -11.01 -11.73
C PRO A 8 20.35 -12.18 -12.32
N GLY A 9 19.60 -11.91 -13.38
CA GLY A 9 18.75 -12.91 -14.05
C GLY A 9 17.25 -12.76 -13.77
N VAL A 10 16.85 -11.87 -12.86
CA VAL A 10 15.44 -11.49 -12.69
C VAL A 10 14.97 -10.75 -13.96
N LYS A 11 13.88 -11.25 -14.54
CA LYS A 11 13.21 -10.61 -15.68
C LYS A 11 11.96 -9.91 -15.18
N ALA A 12 11.75 -8.69 -15.64
CA ALA A 12 10.47 -8.02 -15.45
C ALA A 12 9.41 -8.78 -16.24
N GLU A 13 8.31 -9.10 -15.59
CA GLU A 13 7.11 -9.64 -16.21
C GLU A 13 6.00 -8.61 -16.05
N ASP A 14 5.30 -8.33 -17.14
CA ASP A 14 4.17 -7.41 -17.14
C ASP A 14 2.95 -8.15 -16.57
N VAL A 15 2.68 -7.93 -15.30
CA VAL A 15 1.51 -8.50 -14.61
C VAL A 15 0.39 -7.47 -14.59
N ALA A 16 -0.75 -7.82 -15.19
CA ALA A 16 -1.94 -6.99 -15.22
C ALA A 16 -2.61 -6.95 -13.83
N ILE A 17 -3.06 -5.79 -13.36
CA ILE A 17 -3.66 -5.64 -12.02
C ILE A 17 -4.92 -6.51 -11.84
N GLU A 18 -5.59 -6.85 -12.93
CA GLU A 18 -6.78 -7.68 -12.99
C GLU A 18 -6.54 -9.13 -12.53
N VAL A 19 -5.29 -9.58 -12.44
CA VAL A 19 -4.98 -10.92 -11.90
C VAL A 19 -4.92 -10.94 -10.37
N LEU A 20 -4.77 -9.78 -9.73
CA LEU A 20 -4.60 -9.67 -8.27
C LEU A 20 -5.75 -10.34 -7.48
N PRO A 21 -7.04 -10.23 -7.85
CA PRO A 21 -8.11 -10.90 -7.09
C PRO A 21 -7.98 -12.42 -7.03
N GLY A 22 -7.29 -13.04 -8.01
CA GLY A 22 -6.99 -14.47 -8.01
C GLY A 22 -5.83 -14.87 -7.10
N LEU A 23 -5.01 -13.91 -6.65
CA LEU A 23 -3.91 -14.11 -5.70
C LEU A 23 -4.34 -13.90 -4.24
N PHE A 24 -5.41 -13.12 -4.01
CA PHE A 24 -5.92 -12.80 -2.68
C PHE A 24 -7.34 -13.34 -2.51
N GLU A 25 -7.43 -14.52 -1.90
CA GLU A 25 -8.64 -15.36 -1.85
C GLU A 25 -9.80 -14.71 -1.08
N ASP A 26 -9.51 -13.94 -0.04
CA ASP A 26 -10.52 -13.40 0.87
C ASP A 26 -10.40 -11.89 1.08
N LYS A 27 -11.42 -11.30 1.72
CA LYS A 27 -11.44 -9.87 2.04
C LYS A 27 -10.27 -9.47 2.95
N LEU A 28 -9.87 -10.34 3.87
CA LEU A 28 -8.83 -10.06 4.86
C LEU A 28 -7.47 -9.85 4.17
N SER A 29 -7.07 -10.78 3.32
CA SER A 29 -5.82 -10.73 2.54
C SER A 29 -5.78 -9.54 1.60
N ARG A 30 -6.91 -9.16 0.98
CA ARG A 30 -7.02 -7.95 0.14
C ARG A 30 -6.86 -6.66 0.93
N VAL A 31 -7.51 -6.56 2.10
CA VAL A 31 -7.37 -5.39 2.98
C VAL A 31 -5.96 -5.31 3.55
N SER A 32 -5.37 -6.46 3.94
CA SER A 32 -3.98 -6.54 4.39
C SER A 32 -3.02 -6.04 3.31
N PHE A 33 -3.19 -6.48 2.06
CA PHE A 33 -2.37 -5.99 0.95
C PHE A 33 -2.49 -4.47 0.75
N LEU A 34 -3.71 -3.93 0.81
CA LEU A 34 -3.94 -2.49 0.68
C LEU A 34 -3.32 -1.69 1.83
N LEU A 35 -3.39 -2.19 3.08
CA LEU A 35 -2.72 -1.58 4.23
C LEU A 35 -1.21 -1.48 3.99
N GLU A 36 -0.57 -2.56 3.55
CA GLU A 36 0.86 -2.57 3.27
C GLU A 36 1.23 -1.62 2.11
N LEU A 37 0.44 -1.59 1.03
CA LEU A 37 0.68 -0.67 -0.09
C LEU A 37 0.59 0.79 0.34
N VAL A 38 -0.43 1.15 1.13
CA VAL A 38 -0.58 2.51 1.65
C VAL A 38 0.57 2.84 2.61
N GLY A 39 0.97 1.92 3.48
CA GLY A 39 2.14 2.07 4.35
C GLY A 39 3.42 2.35 3.56
N MET A 40 3.65 1.64 2.45
CA MET A 40 4.77 1.90 1.55
C MET A 40 4.66 3.26 0.86
N GLY A 41 3.47 3.70 0.48
CA GLY A 41 3.24 5.01 -0.11
C GLY A 41 3.61 6.17 0.83
N TYR A 42 3.54 5.96 2.15
CA TYR A 42 3.95 6.96 3.15
C TYR A 42 5.41 6.82 3.64
N VAL A 43 6.24 5.97 3.01
CA VAL A 43 7.60 5.69 3.50
C VAL A 43 8.50 6.93 3.62
N ASN A 44 8.24 7.95 2.82
CA ASN A 44 8.92 9.24 2.79
C ASN A 44 8.07 10.39 3.41
N GLU A 45 7.05 10.05 4.20
CA GLU A 45 6.06 10.97 4.79
C GLU A 45 5.12 11.66 3.77
N ASP A 46 5.16 11.31 2.48
CA ASP A 46 4.30 11.92 1.44
C ASP A 46 3.75 10.86 0.49
N PHE A 47 2.43 10.73 0.44
CA PHE A 47 1.78 9.76 -0.45
C PHE A 47 1.55 10.38 -1.82
N ASP A 48 2.41 10.06 -2.78
CA ASP A 48 2.37 10.66 -4.11
C ASP A 48 1.02 10.39 -4.81
N PRO A 49 0.44 11.38 -5.53
CA PRO A 49 -0.85 11.21 -6.19
C PRO A 49 -0.91 10.02 -7.17
N ALA A 50 0.19 9.69 -7.85
CA ALA A 50 0.24 8.55 -8.77
C ALA A 50 0.23 7.21 -8.01
N GLU A 51 0.85 7.16 -6.84
CA GLU A 51 0.82 5.98 -5.97
C GLU A 51 -0.58 5.81 -5.34
N SER A 52 -1.21 6.90 -4.90
CA SER A 52 -2.60 6.87 -4.40
C SER A 52 -3.57 6.41 -5.49
N GLU A 53 -3.42 6.89 -6.72
CA GLU A 53 -4.25 6.44 -7.85
C GLU A 53 -4.05 4.95 -8.15
N LEU A 54 -2.81 4.44 -8.08
CA LEU A 54 -2.54 3.02 -8.24
C LEU A 54 -3.24 2.19 -7.15
N VAL A 55 -3.16 2.59 -5.88
CA VAL A 55 -3.84 1.90 -4.78
C VAL A 55 -5.35 1.90 -4.96
N ARG A 56 -5.95 3.03 -5.38
CA ARG A 56 -7.39 3.12 -5.66
C ARG A 56 -7.82 2.20 -6.81
N ARG A 57 -7.02 2.09 -7.86
CA ARG A 57 -7.28 1.14 -8.96
C ARG A 57 -7.22 -0.31 -8.49
N ILE A 58 -6.25 -0.66 -7.64
CA ILE A 58 -6.15 -2.01 -7.05
C ILE A 58 -7.35 -2.29 -6.16
N ALA A 59 -7.76 -1.33 -5.33
CA ALA A 59 -8.93 -1.44 -4.47
C ALA A 59 -10.21 -1.72 -5.28
N HIS A 60 -10.39 -1.01 -6.39
CA HIS A 60 -11.49 -1.22 -7.31
C HIS A 60 -11.49 -2.63 -7.88
N VAL A 61 -10.33 -3.15 -8.28
CA VAL A 61 -10.16 -4.52 -8.79
C VAL A 61 -10.46 -5.57 -7.70
N PHE A 62 -10.15 -5.27 -6.43
CA PHE A 62 -10.52 -6.11 -5.29
C PHE A 62 -12.01 -6.07 -4.90
N GLY A 63 -12.80 -5.20 -5.54
CA GLY A 63 -14.23 -5.05 -5.30
C GLY A 63 -14.60 -3.96 -4.28
N PHE A 64 -13.64 -3.11 -3.88
CA PHE A 64 -13.89 -1.97 -3.00
C PHE A 64 -14.20 -0.72 -3.84
N HIS A 65 -15.42 -0.65 -4.37
CA HIS A 65 -15.86 0.46 -5.23
C HIS A 65 -16.22 1.73 -4.45
N GLU A 66 -16.53 1.59 -3.16
CA GLU A 66 -16.83 2.72 -2.29
C GLU A 66 -15.54 3.23 -1.63
N ASN A 67 -15.30 4.55 -1.72
CA ASN A 67 -14.10 5.17 -1.16
C ASN A 67 -13.95 4.95 0.35
N GLY A 68 -15.05 4.72 1.08
CA GLY A 68 -15.01 4.61 2.54
C GLY A 68 -14.08 3.51 3.07
N THR A 69 -13.86 2.42 2.32
CA THR A 69 -12.88 1.39 2.74
C THR A 69 -11.45 1.90 2.59
N ILE A 70 -11.13 2.55 1.46
CA ILE A 70 -9.79 3.06 1.21
C ILE A 70 -9.46 4.25 2.09
N GLU A 71 -10.41 5.18 2.29
CA GLU A 71 -10.25 6.29 3.22
C GLU A 71 -10.03 5.81 4.66
N ALA A 72 -10.72 4.75 5.09
CA ALA A 72 -10.48 4.15 6.40
C ALA A 72 -9.09 3.51 6.53
N ILE A 73 -8.60 2.86 5.47
CA ILE A 73 -7.24 2.28 5.40
C ILE A 73 -6.20 3.40 5.44
N GLU A 74 -6.32 4.41 4.57
CA GLU A 74 -5.43 5.58 4.52
C GLU A 74 -5.37 6.28 5.89
N LYS A 75 -6.53 6.52 6.48
CA LYS A 75 -6.60 7.12 7.82
C LYS A 75 -5.91 6.27 8.88
N TRP A 76 -6.16 4.96 8.88
CA TRP A 76 -5.56 4.07 9.87
C TRP A 76 -4.03 4.07 9.78
N VAL A 77 -3.46 4.03 8.57
CA VAL A 77 -2.01 4.09 8.36
C VAL A 77 -1.44 5.43 8.81
N GLN A 78 -2.11 6.55 8.50
CA GLN A 78 -1.70 7.87 8.98
C GLN A 78 -1.68 7.95 10.51
N ASP A 79 -2.71 7.41 11.16
CA ASP A 79 -2.81 7.37 12.62
C ASP A 79 -1.67 6.50 13.22
N GLU A 80 -1.33 5.36 12.60
CA GLU A 80 -0.20 4.51 13.01
C GLU A 80 1.14 5.25 12.90
N LEU A 81 1.41 5.92 11.78
CA LEU A 81 2.63 6.70 11.57
C LEU A 81 2.76 7.84 12.59
N ALA A 82 1.66 8.54 12.87
CA ALA A 82 1.62 9.57 13.90
C ALA A 82 1.99 9.00 15.28
N LEU A 83 1.43 7.84 15.63
CA LEU A 83 1.72 7.16 16.89
C LEU A 83 3.18 6.72 16.99
N MET A 84 3.77 6.22 15.91
CA MET A 84 5.20 5.88 15.86
C MET A 84 6.09 7.11 16.04
N LYS A 85 5.71 8.25 15.45
CA LYS A 85 6.43 9.52 15.62
C LYS A 85 6.35 10.02 17.06
N GLU A 86 5.19 9.91 17.70
CA GLU A 86 5.02 10.23 19.12
C GLU A 86 5.89 9.31 20.00
N ALA A 87 5.88 8.01 19.74
CA ALA A 87 6.71 7.04 20.46
C ALA A 87 8.21 7.34 20.30
N LYS A 88 8.65 7.68 19.08
CA LYS A 88 10.03 8.08 18.80
C LYS A 88 10.43 9.33 19.58
N ASN A 89 9.60 10.38 19.56
CA ASN A 89 9.85 11.60 20.32
C ASN A 89 9.94 11.34 21.83
N LEU A 90 9.10 10.44 22.36
CA LEU A 90 9.15 10.06 23.77
C LEU A 90 10.46 9.37 24.15
N MET A 91 11.02 8.55 23.26
CA MET A 91 12.27 7.83 23.48
C MET A 91 13.52 8.70 23.27
N GLU A 92 13.48 9.62 22.30
CA GLU A 92 14.65 10.39 21.88
C GLU A 92 14.80 11.75 22.59
N GLY A 93 13.72 12.34 23.12
CA GLY A 93 13.75 13.56 23.93
C GLY A 93 14.18 14.82 23.18
#